data_AF-W6VI74-F1
#
_entry.id   AF-W6VI74-F1
#
_cell.length_a   1.000
_cell.length_b   1.000
_cell.length_c   1.000
_cell.angle_alpha   90.00
_cell.angle_beta   90.00
_cell.angle_gamma   90.00
#
_symmetry.space_group_name_H-M   'P 1'
#
loop_
_entity.id
_entity.type
_entity.pdbx_description
1 polymer ?
#
loop_
_entity_poly.entity_id
_entity_poly.type
_entity_poly.pdbx_seq_one_letter_code
_entity_poly.pdbx_strand_id
1 'polypeptide(L)' 'MSEATATREVELTLMLGDTPQHIAAGEFYMFASNQPHAYRNDGPVAARFVRNVVI' A
#
# COMPACT_ATOMS: atom_id res chain seq x y z
N MET A 1 6.82 -6.04 13.89
CA MET A 1 7.30 -5.13 12.82
C MET A 1 6.11 -4.72 11.99
N SER A 2 5.95 -3.43 11.79
CA SER A 2 4.82 -2.85 11.06
C SER A 2 5.35 -2.06 9.89
N GLU A 3 4.63 -2.09 8.78
CA GLU A 3 4.99 -1.37 7.56
C GLU A 3 3.94 -0.33 7.23
N ALA A 4 4.39 0.84 6.81
CA ALA A 4 3.53 1.93 6.34
C ALA A 4 3.72 2.11 4.83
N THR A 5 2.63 2.11 4.07
CA THR A 5 2.63 2.39 2.64
C THR A 5 1.91 3.70 2.37
N ALA A 6 2.50 4.61 1.59
CA ALA A 6 1.88 5.89 1.20
C ALA A 6 2.04 6.17 -0.30
N THR A 7 0.99 6.65 -0.96
CA THR A 7 0.98 7.04 -2.39
C THR A 7 0.74 8.55 -2.53
N ARG A 8 1.27 9.20 -3.57
CA ARG A 8 1.17 10.66 -3.74
C ARG A 8 0.26 11.14 -4.86
N GLU A 9 0.05 10.32 -5.88
CA GLU A 9 -0.51 10.79 -7.16
C GLU A 9 -1.65 9.90 -7.68
N VAL A 10 -1.79 8.69 -7.16
CA VAL A 10 -2.79 7.71 -7.60
C VAL A 10 -3.28 6.87 -6.45
N GLU A 11 -4.44 6.24 -6.64
CA GLU A 11 -4.95 5.21 -5.73
C GLU A 11 -4.10 3.93 -5.85
N LEU A 12 -3.71 3.36 -4.72
CA LEU A 12 -2.96 2.11 -4.64
C LEU A 12 -3.81 1.06 -3.90
N THR A 13 -3.90 -0.15 -4.45
CA THR A 13 -4.55 -1.25 -3.75
C THR A 13 -3.50 -2.14 -3.10
N LEU A 14 -3.53 -2.21 -1.77
CA LEU A 14 -2.75 -3.15 -0.99
C LEU A 14 -3.59 -4.40 -0.72
N MET A 15 -3.18 -5.53 -1.25
CA MET A 15 -3.75 -6.84 -0.93
C MET A 15 -3.11 -7.36 0.36
N LEU A 16 -3.92 -7.63 1.38
CA LEU A 16 -3.51 -8.32 2.61
C LEU A 16 -4.18 -9.70 2.61
N GLY A 17 -3.45 -10.73 2.19
CA GLY A 17 -4.06 -11.99 1.75
C GLY A 17 -5.06 -11.73 0.62
N ASP A 18 -6.31 -12.16 0.80
CA ASP A 18 -7.40 -11.94 -0.17
C ASP A 18 -8.20 -10.65 0.09
N THR A 19 -7.81 -9.85 1.09
CA THR A 19 -8.53 -8.61 1.43
C THR A 19 -7.87 -7.41 0.74
N PRO A 20 -8.56 -6.72 -0.18
CA PRO A 20 -8.05 -5.47 -0.76
C PRO A 20 -8.21 -4.31 0.23
N GLN A 21 -7.18 -3.47 0.32
CA GLN A 21 -7.16 -2.19 1.03
C GLN A 21 -6.85 -1.08 0.03
N HIS A 22 -7.74 -0.11 -0.11
CA HIS A 22 -7.57 1.02 -1.02
C HIS A 22 -6.90 2.16 -0.28
N ILE A 23 -5.78 2.64 -0.80
CA ILE A 23 -4.99 3.75 -0.26
C ILE A 23 -5.11 4.91 -1.24
N ALA A 24 -5.83 5.97 -0.85
CA ALA A 24 -5.99 7.13 -1.71
C ALA A 24 -4.70 7.96 -1.80
N ALA A 25 -4.63 8.83 -2.81
CA ALA A 25 -3.51 9.76 -2.95
C ALA A 25 -3.36 10.65 -1.71
N GLY A 26 -2.15 10.72 -1.17
CA GLY A 26 -1.83 11.44 0.05
C GLY A 26 -2.10 10.68 1.34
N GLU A 27 -2.70 9.48 1.27
CA GLU A 27 -2.95 8.63 2.43
C GLU A 27 -1.83 7.62 2.67
N PHE A 28 -1.80 7.09 3.89
CA PHE A 28 -0.93 6.00 4.28
C PHE A 28 -1.71 4.91 5.00
N TYR A 29 -1.26 3.66 4.84
CA TYR A 29 -1.84 2.49 5.51
C TYR A 29 -0.76 1.72 6.25
N MET A 30 -1.05 1.33 7.50
CA MET A 30 -0.15 0.55 8.34
C MET A 30 -0.66 -0.88 8.52
N PHE A 31 0.23 -1.86 8.34
CA PHE A 31 -0.09 -3.28 8.53
C PHE A 31 1.11 -4.06 9.07
N ALA A 32 0.88 -5.28 9.56
CA ALA A 32 1.95 -6.15 10.01
C ALA A 32 2.73 -6.69 8.79
N SER A 33 4.03 -6.40 8.69
CA SER A 33 4.80 -6.77 7.48
C SER A 33 5.09 -8.27 7.37
N ASN A 34 4.83 -9.03 8.43
CA ASN A 34 5.07 -10.47 8.49
C ASN A 34 3.90 -11.31 7.91
N GLN A 35 2.92 -10.67 7.27
CA GLN A 35 1.83 -11.35 6.58
C GLN A 35 1.95 -11.22 5.05
N PRO A 36 1.41 -12.19 4.28
CA PRO A 36 1.39 -12.10 2.82
C PRO A 36 0.69 -10.82 2.35
N HIS A 37 1.39 -10.04 1.52
CA HIS A 37 0.84 -8.82 0.96
C HIS A 37 1.33 -8.58 -0.48
N ALA A 38 0.53 -7.87 -1.27
CA ALA A 38 0.87 -7.48 -2.63
C ALA A 38 0.36 -6.07 -2.94
N TYR A 39 1.11 -5.33 -3.75
CA TYR A 39 0.72 -4.01 -4.23
C TYR A 39 0.16 -4.13 -5.64
N ARG A 40 -1.06 -3.62 -5.86
CA ARG A 40 -1.74 -3.60 -7.14
C ARG A 40 -2.07 -2.17 -7.52
N ASN A 41 -1.66 -1.78 -8.72
CA ASN A 41 -2.04 -0.51 -9.33
C ASN A 41 -3.01 -0.81 -10.46
N ASP A 42 -4.30 -0.62 -10.22
CA ASP A 42 -5.37 -0.81 -11.21
C ASP A 42 -5.62 0.46 -12.04
N GLY A 43 -4.93 1.56 -11.72
CA GLY A 43 -5.09 2.85 -12.37
C GLY A 43 -4.32 2.97 -13.69
N PRO A 44 -4.77 3.85 -14.61
CA PRO A 44 -4.12 4.07 -15.90
C PRO A 44 -2.78 4.82 -15.81
N VAL A 45 -2.43 5.35 -14.64
CA VAL A 45 -1.21 6.12 -14.37
C VAL A 45 -0.28 5.31 -13.47
N ALA A 46 1.03 5.38 -13.71
CA ALA A 46 2.02 4.68 -12.90
C ALA A 46 2.01 5.19 -11.45
N ALA A 47 1.83 4.28 -10.48
CA ALA A 47 1.88 4.61 -9.07
C ALA A 47 3.31 4.85 -8.57
N ARG A 48 3.51 5.97 -7.87
CA ARG A 48 4.70 6.25 -7.06
C ARG A 48 4.32 6.21 -5.59
N PHE A 49 4.85 5.23 -4.87
CA PHE A 49 4.60 5.05 -3.45
C PHE A 49 5.88 4.77 -2.67
N VAL A 50 5.86 5.06 -1.38
CA VAL A 50 6.95 4.77 -0.43
C VAL A 50 6.45 3.72 0.54
N ARG A 51 7.31 2.73 0.81
CA ARG A 51 7.11 1.74 1.86
C ARG A 51 8.14 1.94 2.96
N ASN A 52 7.69 2.06 4.20
CA ASN A 52 8.53 2.28 5.37
C ASN A 52 8.36 1.13 6.35
N VAL A 53 9.44 0.42 6.66
CA VAL A 53 9.45 -0.64 7.67
C VAL A 53 9.80 -0.04 9.03
N VAL A 54 8.94 -0.24 10.01
CA VAL A 54 9.12 0.19 11.39
C VAL A 54 9.48 -1.04 12.24
N ILE A 55 10.67 -0.97 12.85
CA ILE A 55 11.29 -2.01 13.68
C ILE A 55 10.89 -1.87 15.14
#